data_AF-A0A3S3BUR3-F1
#
_entry.id   AF-A0A3S3BUR3-F1
#
_cell.length_a   1.000
_cell.length_b   1.000
_cell.length_c   1.000
_cell.angle_alpha   90.00
_cell.angle_beta   90.00
_cell.angle_gamma   90.00
#
_symmetry.space_group_name_H-M   'P 1'
#
loop_
_entity.id
_entity.type
_entity.pdbx_description
1 polymer ?
#
loop_
_entity_poly.entity_id
_entity_poly.type
_entity_poly.pdbx_seq_one_letter_code
_entity_poly.pdbx_strand_id
1 'polypeptide(L)' 'MPGPDFGRTAPKPPRRLRARPLKGEDAEVQHVVETHNLSPAQARELVRRYGNDWRKIEEAAKSYKDEI' A
#
# COMPACT_ATOMS: atom_id res chain seq x y z
N MET A 1 31.28 3.96 52.68
CA MET A 1 31.11 4.40 51.28
C MET A 1 31.02 3.19 50.38
N PRO A 2 29.84 2.96 49.76
CA PRO A 2 29.74 2.35 48.44
C PRO A 2 28.88 3.22 47.51
N GLY A 3 29.36 3.53 46.31
CA GLY A 3 28.54 4.16 45.26
C GLY A 3 27.69 3.12 44.52
N PRO A 4 26.69 3.56 43.73
CA PRO A 4 26.35 2.81 42.53
C PRO A 4 26.25 3.68 41.27
N ASP A 5 27.02 3.24 40.28
CA ASP A 5 26.87 3.29 38.83
C ASP A 5 25.66 4.01 38.21
N PHE A 6 25.98 4.91 37.28
CA PHE A 6 25.08 5.41 36.25
C PHE A 6 24.73 4.33 35.22
N GLY A 7 23.44 4.03 35.08
CA GLY A 7 22.84 3.96 33.74
C GLY A 7 22.17 2.66 33.32
N ARG A 8 21.17 2.87 32.44
CA ARG A 8 20.40 1.90 31.63
C ARG A 8 19.31 1.18 32.43
N THR A 9 18.03 1.26 32.10
CA THR A 9 17.40 1.32 30.78
C THR A 9 16.01 1.96 30.91
N ALA A 10 15.76 3.07 30.22
CA ALA A 10 14.39 3.48 29.96
C ALA A 10 13.70 2.41 29.08
N PRO A 11 12.46 1.97 29.38
CA PRO A 11 11.72 1.11 28.47
C PRO A 11 11.41 1.92 27.20
N LYS A 12 11.94 1.47 26.06
CA LYS A 12 11.65 2.04 24.75
C LYS A 12 10.12 1.96 24.53
N PRO A 13 9.45 3.02 24.04
CA PRO A 13 8.01 3.00 23.83
C PRO A 13 7.63 1.90 22.83
N PRO A 14 6.41 1.35 22.94
CA PRO A 14 6.01 0.17 22.19
C PRO A 14 6.21 0.45 20.71
N ARG A 15 6.95 -0.43 20.04
CA ARG A 15 7.01 -0.48 18.58
C ARG A 15 5.56 -0.45 18.13
N ARG A 16 5.14 0.68 17.54
CA ARG A 16 3.86 0.78 16.86
C ARG A 16 3.83 -0.42 15.94
N LEU A 17 3.04 -1.42 16.31
CA LEU A 17 2.52 -2.38 15.38
C LEU A 17 1.78 -1.48 14.41
N ARG A 18 2.46 -1.09 13.33
CA ARG A 18 1.79 -0.69 12.12
C ARG A 18 0.97 -1.92 11.83
N ALA A 19 -0.28 -1.91 12.30
CA ALA A 19 -1.34 -2.71 11.74
C ALA A 19 -1.34 -2.27 10.29
N ARG A 20 -0.46 -2.90 9.49
CA ARG A 20 -0.46 -2.81 8.05
C ARG A 20 -1.81 -3.43 7.75
N PRO A 21 -2.81 -2.65 7.35
CA PRO A 21 -3.96 -3.31 6.77
C PRO A 21 -3.40 -4.03 5.55
N LEU A 22 -4.02 -5.12 5.13
CA LEU A 22 -3.65 -5.91 3.97
C LEU A 22 -3.82 -5.13 2.63
N LYS A 23 -3.55 -3.81 2.64
CA LYS A 23 -3.70 -2.77 1.62
C LYS A 23 -2.65 -2.87 0.51
N GLY A 24 -2.23 -4.08 0.12
CA GLY A 24 -1.54 -4.22 -1.17
C GLY A 24 -2.52 -3.84 -2.27
N GLU A 25 -3.61 -4.62 -2.33
CA GLU A 25 -4.69 -4.42 -3.29
C GLU A 25 -5.29 -3.00 -3.22
N ASP A 26 -5.69 -2.50 -2.04
CA ASP A 26 -6.31 -1.16 -1.99
C ASP A 26 -5.32 -0.01 -2.31
N ALA A 27 -4.01 -0.20 -2.12
CA ALA A 27 -3.01 0.80 -2.52
C ALA A 27 -2.78 0.77 -4.03
N GLU A 28 -2.72 -0.42 -4.62
CA GLU A 28 -2.65 -0.59 -6.08
C GLU A 28 -3.92 -0.05 -6.75
N VAL A 29 -5.10 -0.31 -6.18
CA VAL A 29 -6.37 0.23 -6.67
C VAL A 29 -6.38 1.74 -6.65
N GLN A 30 -6.02 2.37 -5.51
CA GLN A 30 -5.94 3.82 -5.45
C GLN A 30 -4.94 4.37 -6.45
N HIS A 31 -3.79 3.71 -6.62
CA HIS A 31 -2.81 4.16 -7.60
C HIS A 31 -3.35 4.10 -9.04
N VAL A 32 -4.06 3.04 -9.40
CA VAL A 32 -4.64 2.88 -10.74
C VAL A 32 -5.76 3.90 -10.98
N VAL A 33 -6.58 4.19 -9.96
CA VAL A 33 -7.58 5.25 -10.00
C VAL A 33 -6.92 6.61 -10.21
N GLU A 34 -5.87 6.95 -9.46
CA GLU A 34 -5.20 8.25 -9.58
C GLU A 34 -4.46 8.39 -10.92
N THR A 35 -3.74 7.35 -11.36
CA THR A 35 -2.92 7.38 -12.58
C THR A 35 -3.77 7.36 -13.84
N HIS A 36 -4.79 6.51 -13.90
CA HIS A 36 -5.61 6.35 -15.11
C HIS A 36 -6.97 7.05 -15.05
N ASN A 37 -7.33 7.66 -13.91
CA ASN A 37 -8.65 8.27 -13.67
C ASN A 37 -9.81 7.27 -13.86
N LEU A 38 -9.59 6.02 -13.50
CA LEU A 38 -10.59 4.95 -13.57
C LEU A 38 -11.47 4.92 -12.33
N SER A 39 -12.61 4.25 -12.44
CA SER A 39 -13.46 4.00 -11.28
C SER A 39 -12.80 2.98 -10.34
N PRO A 40 -12.90 3.12 -8.99
CA PRO A 40 -12.29 2.18 -8.04
C PRO A 40 -12.74 0.74 -8.20
N ALA A 41 -13.94 0.50 -8.76
CA ALA A 41 -14.40 -0.84 -9.12
C ALA A 41 -13.62 -1.43 -10.30
N GLN A 42 -13.35 -0.63 -11.34
CA GLN A 42 -12.55 -1.04 -12.49
C GLN A 42 -11.09 -1.27 -12.08
N ALA A 43 -10.52 -0.35 -11.31
CA ALA A 43 -9.17 -0.51 -10.77
C ALA A 43 -9.05 -1.76 -9.88
N ARG A 44 -10.05 -2.08 -9.05
CA ARG A 44 -10.12 -3.35 -8.31
C ARG A 44 -10.13 -4.57 -9.22
N GLU A 45 -10.87 -4.51 -10.31
CA GLU A 45 -10.91 -5.62 -11.27
C GLU A 45 -9.56 -5.80 -11.97
N LEU A 46 -8.90 -4.70 -12.36
CA LEU A 46 -7.57 -4.71 -12.96
C LEU A 46 -6.52 -5.27 -12.00
N VAL A 47 -6.50 -4.78 -10.76
CA VAL A 47 -5.60 -5.27 -9.70
C VAL A 47 -5.92 -6.73 -9.35
N ARG A 48 -7.17 -7.18 -9.41
CA ARG A 48 -7.51 -8.60 -9.24
C ARG A 48 -7.10 -9.48 -10.41
N ARG A 49 -7.21 -8.99 -11.65
CA ARG A 49 -6.85 -9.75 -12.86
C ARG A 49 -5.34 -9.87 -13.05
N TYR A 50 -4.62 -8.78 -12.76
CA TYR A 50 -3.20 -8.66 -13.07
C TYR A 50 -2.32 -8.62 -11.81
N GLY A 51 -2.90 -8.45 -10.62
CA GLY A 51 -2.14 -8.37 -9.37
C GLY A 51 -1.16 -7.20 -9.41
N ASN A 52 0.10 -7.50 -9.10
CA ASN A 52 1.18 -6.53 -9.05
C ASN A 52 1.80 -6.27 -10.44
N ASP A 53 1.23 -6.80 -11.53
CA ASP A 53 1.68 -6.53 -12.90
C ASP A 53 1.18 -5.18 -13.41
N TRP A 54 1.84 -4.12 -12.96
CA TRP A 54 1.50 -2.74 -13.31
C TRP A 54 1.50 -2.48 -14.81
N ARG A 55 2.46 -3.03 -15.55
CA ARG A 55 2.51 -2.90 -17.01
C ARG A 55 1.23 -3.39 -17.70
N LYS A 56 0.64 -4.49 -17.21
CA LYS A 56 -0.61 -5.02 -17.77
C LYS A 56 -1.81 -4.20 -17.30
N ILE A 57 -1.78 -3.70 -16.07
CA ILE A 57 -2.83 -2.81 -15.58
C ILE A 57 -2.85 -1.52 -16.39
N GLU A 58 -1.70 -0.92 -16.70
CA GLU A 58 -1.63 0.29 -17.52
C GLU A 58 -2.17 0.06 -18.93
N GLU A 59 -1.77 -1.04 -19.58
CA GLU A 59 -2.28 -1.43 -20.91
C GLU A 59 -3.80 -1.62 -20.90
N ALA A 60 -4.31 -2.42 -19.95
CA ALA A 60 -5.75 -2.68 -19.83
C ALA A 60 -6.54 -1.43 -19.43
N ALA A 61 -5.97 -0.58 -18.56
CA ALA A 61 -6.56 0.71 -18.18
C ALA A 61 -6.64 1.67 -19.37
N LYS A 62 -5.63 1.65 -20.24
CA LYS A 62 -5.60 2.45 -21.47
C LYS A 62 -6.65 1.96 -22.47
N SER A 63 -6.84 0.65 -22.61
CA SER A 63 -7.93 0.08 -23.40
C SER A 63 -9.31 0.47 -22.87
N TYR A 64 -9.52 0.46 -21.54
CA TYR A 64 -10.79 0.90 -20.93
C TYR A 64 -11.17 2.35 -21.22
N LYS A 65 -10.18 3.21 -21.50
CA LYS A 65 -10.41 4.63 -21.82
C LYS A 65 -10.69 4.88 -23.30
N ASP A 66 -10.36 3.92 -24.16
CA ASP A 66 -10.59 4.00 -25.61
C ASP A 66 -11.99 3.49 -26.01
N GLU A 67 -12.59 2.62 -25.18
CA GLU A 67 -13.91 2.02 -25.41
C GLU A 67 -15.10 2.85 -24.85
N ILE A 68 -14.89 4.10 -24.39
CA ILE A 68 -15.92 5.02 -23.85
C ILE A 68 -15.97 6.32 -24.64
#